data_AF-A0AAV5AUG8-F1
#
_entry.id   AF-A0AAV5AUG8-F1
#
_cell.length_a   1.000
_cell.length_b   1.000
_cell.length_c   1.000
_cell.angle_alpha   90.00
_cell.angle_beta   90.00
_cell.angle_gamma   90.00
#
_symmetry.space_group_name_H-M   'P 1'
#
loop_
_entity.id
_entity.type
_entity.pdbx_description
1 polymer ?
#
loop_
_entity_poly.entity_id
_entity_poly.type
_entity_poly.pdbx_seq_one_letter_code
_entity_poly.pdbx_strand_id
1 'polypeptide(L)'
;MDKTLILNKIIEYKKFKSDAEFARFLEIPAQNLSKWKSRNTYDVELLYTKCPELNPEWLLIGKEPMLKNEQNQPSVGPANDNEVVALLKKNNALLEKNVAILEENKALLQAENERLKAEIQALKSSSAQSARAIQPSQPTQPSTR
;
A
#
# COMPACT_ATOMS: atom_id res chain seq x y z
N MET A 1 11.29 6.63 25.29
CA MET A 1 11.55 7.25 23.98
C MET A 1 12.98 6.95 23.58
N ASP A 2 13.16 6.49 22.36
CA ASP A 2 14.48 6.20 21.82
C ASP A 2 15.07 7.48 21.21
N LYS A 3 16.00 8.08 21.96
CA LYS A 3 16.73 9.29 21.59
C LYS A 3 17.68 9.01 20.42
N THR A 4 18.10 7.76 20.24
CA THR A 4 18.87 7.33 19.06
C THR A 4 18.04 7.44 17.79
N LEU A 5 16.75 7.07 17.84
CA LEU A 5 15.85 7.26 16.69
C LEU A 5 15.68 8.73 16.30
N ILE A 6 15.60 9.62 17.29
CA ILE A 6 15.54 11.07 17.05
C ILE A 6 16.80 11.55 16.33
N LEU A 7 17.99 11.17 16.81
CA LEU A 7 19.26 11.52 16.16
C LEU A 7 19.34 10.96 14.74
N ASN A 8 18.92 9.70 14.52
CA ASN A 8 18.93 9.08 13.20
C ASN A 8 17.96 9.78 12.23
N LYS A 9 16.76 10.17 12.68
CA LYS A 9 15.82 10.97 11.88
C LYS A 9 16.42 12.32 11.46
N ILE A 10 17.14 12.99 12.36
CA ILE A 10 17.82 14.26 12.04
C ILE A 10 18.91 14.03 10.99
N ILE A 11 19.71 12.98 11.14
CA ILE A 11 20.77 12.59 10.19
C ILE A 11 20.18 12.35 8.80
N GLU A 12 19.08 11.60 8.72
CA GLU A 12 18.36 11.31 7.47
C GLU A 12 17.79 12.60 6.84
N TYR A 13 17.11 13.42 7.64
CA TYR A 13 16.52 14.68 7.18
C TYR A 13 17.56 15.65 6.60
N LYS A 14 18.70 15.80 7.30
CA LYS A 14 19.82 16.63 6.86
C LYS A 14 20.68 15.98 5.78
N LYS A 15 20.42 14.71 5.43
CA LYS A 15 21.16 13.93 4.43
C LYS A 15 22.65 13.76 4.75
N PHE A 16 23.00 13.63 6.03
CA PHE A 16 24.37 13.31 6.42
C PHE A 16 24.69 11.85 6.08
N LYS A 17 25.90 11.59 5.58
CA LYS A 17 26.32 10.25 5.16
C LYS A 17 26.79 9.40 6.33
N SER A 18 27.16 10.03 7.45
CA SER A 18 27.68 9.34 8.62
C SER A 18 27.47 10.12 9.92
N ASP A 19 27.50 9.40 11.03
CA ASP A 19 27.53 9.97 12.38
C ASP A 19 28.70 10.95 12.59
N ALA A 20 29.86 10.67 11.99
CA ALA A 20 31.02 11.54 12.10
C ALA A 20 30.78 12.89 11.42
N GLU A 21 30.08 12.91 10.29
CA GLU A 21 29.70 14.14 9.58
C GLU A 21 28.68 14.95 10.38
N PHE A 22 27.68 14.28 10.96
CA PHE A 22 26.72 14.93 11.85
C PHE A 22 27.38 15.50 13.11
N ALA A 23 28.31 14.76 13.74
CA ALA A 23 29.07 15.25 14.89
C ALA A 23 29.90 16.50 14.55
N ARG A 24 30.53 16.51 13.37
CA ARG A 24 31.25 17.70 12.86
C ARG A 24 30.32 18.89 12.67
N PHE A 25 29.12 18.67 12.14
CA PHE A 25 28.10 19.72 12.00
C PHE A 25 27.65 20.28 13.34
N LEU A 26 27.51 19.42 14.36
CA LEU A 26 27.20 19.84 15.73
C LEU A 26 28.40 20.44 16.48
N GLU A 27 29.59 20.50 15.87
CA GLU A 27 30.84 20.93 16.48
C GLU A 27 31.22 20.13 17.74
N ILE A 28 30.84 18.85 17.78
CA ILE A 28 31.21 17.93 18.84
C ILE A 28 32.17 16.85 18.33
N PRO A 29 33.06 16.33 19.19
CA PRO A 29 33.83 15.13 18.87
C PRO A 29 32.92 13.94 18.52
N ALA A 30 33.25 13.16 17.48
CA ALA A 30 32.44 12.00 17.06
C ALA A 30 32.18 10.98 18.20
N GLN A 31 33.17 10.82 19.09
CA GLN A 31 33.05 10.02 20.31
C GLN A 31 31.90 10.48 21.24
N ASN A 32 31.57 11.78 21.26
CA ASN A 32 30.47 12.30 22.06
C ASN A 32 29.12 11.86 21.47
N LEU A 33 28.98 11.90 20.15
CA LEU A 33 27.79 11.40 19.48
C LEU A 33 27.59 9.89 19.70
N SER A 34 28.66 9.09 19.66
CA SER A 34 28.58 7.66 20.01
C SER A 34 28.10 7.46 21.46
N LYS A 35 28.64 8.24 22.41
CA LYS A 35 28.19 8.21 23.82
C LYS A 35 26.73 8.62 23.97
N TRP A 36 26.27 9.60 23.22
CA TRP A 36 24.88 10.05 23.18
C TRP A 36 23.94 8.91 22.76
N LYS A 37 24.27 8.21 21.67
CA LYS A 37 23.51 7.03 21.22
C LYS A 37 23.53 5.90 22.27
N SER A 38 24.71 5.52 22.77
CA SER A 38 24.83 4.45 23.77
C SER A 38 24.10 4.74 25.08
N ARG A 39 24.08 6.00 25.52
CA ARG A 39 23.42 6.42 26.77
C ARG A 39 21.98 6.89 26.55
N ASN A 40 21.47 6.78 25.32
CA ASN A 40 20.15 7.24 24.93
C ASN A 40 19.87 8.69 25.40
N THR A 41 20.79 9.60 25.10
CA THR A 41 20.75 11.01 25.51
C THR A 41 21.27 11.91 24.40
N TYR A 42 20.95 13.20 24.43
CA TYR A 42 21.57 14.24 23.61
C TYR A 42 21.36 15.59 24.26
N ASP A 43 22.13 16.56 23.82
CA ASP A 43 21.95 17.95 24.19
C ASP A 43 20.85 18.59 23.34
N VAL A 44 19.69 18.84 23.96
CA VAL A 44 18.53 19.45 23.30
C VAL A 44 18.83 20.88 22.86
N GLU A 45 19.56 21.65 23.67
CA GLU A 45 19.89 23.04 23.37
C GLU A 45 20.85 23.12 22.18
N LEU A 46 21.84 22.23 22.13
CA LEU A 46 22.75 22.16 21.00
C LEU A 46 22.03 21.80 19.71
N LEU A 47 21.17 20.77 19.74
CA LEU A 47 20.38 20.37 18.56
C LEU A 47 19.46 21.49 18.09
N TYR A 48 18.78 22.16 19.01
CA TYR A 48 17.90 23.28 18.68
C TYR A 48 18.67 24.47 18.10
N THR A 49 19.88 24.72 18.60
CA THR A 49 20.75 25.80 18.10
C THR A 49 21.26 25.52 16.69
N LYS A 50 21.69 24.28 16.41
CA LYS A 50 22.24 23.88 15.10
C LYS A 50 21.15 23.59 14.06
N CYS A 51 19.97 23.15 14.50
CA CYS A 51 18.83 22.81 13.65
C CYS A 51 17.57 23.58 14.11
N PRO A 52 17.51 24.92 13.90
CA PRO A 52 16.41 25.75 14.38
C PRO A 52 15.07 25.43 13.72
N GLU A 53 15.05 24.71 12.60
CA GLU A 53 13.82 24.22 11.96
C GLU A 53 13.13 23.06 12.69
N LEU A 54 13.83 22.38 13.61
CA LEU A 54 13.26 21.29 14.39
C LEU A 54 12.31 21.80 15.48
N ASN A 55 11.23 21.06 15.71
CA ASN A 55 10.27 21.36 16.76
C ASN A 55 10.84 21.00 18.16
N PRO A 56 10.91 21.95 19.12
CA PRO A 56 11.34 21.68 20.49
C PRO A 56 10.54 20.58 21.18
N GLU A 57 9.22 20.56 20.94
CA GLU A 57 8.32 19.58 21.54
C GLU A 57 8.63 18.17 21.04
N TRP A 58 8.96 18.03 19.75
CA TRP A 58 9.39 16.78 19.15
C TRP A 58 10.76 16.34 19.71
N LEU A 59 11.70 17.27 19.90
CA LEU A 59 12.98 16.98 20.55
C LEU A 59 12.82 16.55 22.02
N LEU A 60 11.78 16.98 22.72
CA LEU A 60 11.59 16.61 24.13
C LEU A 60 10.81 15.30 24.26
N ILE A 61 9.68 15.22 23.57
CA ILE A 61 8.63 14.21 23.79
C ILE A 61 8.59 13.16 22.67
N GLY A 62 9.18 13.43 21.50
CA GLY A 62 9.19 12.52 20.36
C GLY A 62 7.85 12.39 19.63
N LYS A 63 6.93 13.34 19.85
CA LYS A 63 5.65 13.42 19.14
C LYS A 63 5.78 14.35 17.94
N GLU A 64 5.31 13.89 16.78
CA GLU A 64 5.24 14.66 15.53
C GLU A 64 4.44 15.98 15.71
N PRO A 65 4.66 17.00 14.87
CA PRO A 65 5.58 17.02 13.73
C PRO A 65 7.04 17.32 14.11
N MET A 66 7.98 16.68 13.41
CA MET A 66 9.42 16.89 13.54
C MET A 66 9.85 18.34 13.22
N LEU A 67 9.26 18.94 12.19
CA LEU A 67 9.60 20.29 11.75
C LEU A 67 8.60 21.31 12.28
N LYS A 68 9.09 22.49 12.66
CA LYS A 68 8.22 23.62 13.06
C LYS A 68 7.26 24.03 11.94
N ASN A 69 7.72 24.00 10.70
CA ASN A 69 6.93 24.45 9.55
C ASN A 69 5.84 23.45 9.15
N GLU A 70 5.90 22.20 9.62
CA GLU A 70 4.81 21.24 9.47
C GLU A 70 3.65 21.52 10.44
N GLN A 71 3.86 22.32 11.49
CA GLN A 71 2.76 22.86 12.30
C GLN A 71 1.95 23.91 11.53
N ASN A 72 2.56 24.50 10.48
CA ASN A 72 1.99 25.58 9.66
C ASN A 72 1.68 25.17 8.22
N GLN A 73 1.93 23.90 7.86
CA GLN A 73 1.02 23.23 6.93
C GLN A 73 -0.37 23.32 7.57
N PRO A 74 -1.47 23.43 6.81
CA PRO A 74 -2.75 23.04 7.36
C PRO A 74 -2.59 21.59 7.80
N SER A 75 -2.24 21.39 9.07
CA SER A 75 -2.79 20.32 9.84
C SER A 75 -4.25 20.28 9.40
N VAL A 76 -4.72 19.12 9.01
CA VAL A 76 -6.14 18.83 9.09
C VAL A 76 -6.47 18.85 10.60
N GLY A 77 -6.27 19.98 11.29
CA GLY A 77 -7.16 20.43 12.34
C GLY A 77 -8.54 20.47 11.71
N PRO A 78 -9.59 20.13 12.47
CA PRO A 78 -10.84 19.62 11.95
C PRO A 78 -11.32 20.56 10.85
N ALA A 79 -11.10 20.14 9.60
CA ALA A 79 -11.59 20.87 8.45
C ALA A 79 -13.08 20.98 8.70
N ASN A 80 -13.59 22.22 8.78
CA ASN A 80 -14.98 22.58 9.08
C ASN A 80 -15.87 21.36 8.89
N ASP A 81 -16.39 20.75 9.97
CA ASP A 81 -16.95 19.39 9.92
C ASP A 81 -17.91 19.19 8.73
N ASN A 82 -18.61 20.24 8.30
CA ASN A 82 -19.45 20.28 7.11
C ASN A 82 -18.74 19.98 5.77
N GLU A 83 -17.53 20.49 5.54
CA GLU A 83 -16.78 20.28 4.30
C GLU A 83 -16.20 18.86 4.24
N VAL A 84 -15.68 18.35 5.37
CA VAL A 84 -15.27 16.95 5.49
C VAL A 84 -16.46 16.02 5.30
N VAL A 85 -17.60 16.31 5.93
CA VAL A 85 -18.84 15.53 5.75
C VAL A 85 -19.33 15.58 4.30
N ALA A 86 -19.22 16.72 3.61
CA ALA A 86 -19.59 16.84 2.21
C ALA A 86 -18.67 16.01 1.29
N LEU A 87 -17.37 16.03 1.54
CA LEU A 87 -16.38 15.20 0.83
C LEU A 87 -16.62 13.70 1.11
N LEU A 88 -16.87 13.34 2.37
CA LEU A 88 -17.13 11.95 2.76
C LEU A 88 -18.41 11.41 2.11
N LYS A 89 -19.47 12.23 2.04
CA LYS A 89 -20.70 11.88 1.31
C LYS A 89 -20.46 11.67 -0.18
N LYS A 90 -19.66 12.53 -0.82
CA LYS A 90 -19.30 12.36 -2.24
C LYS A 90 -18.51 11.07 -2.46
N ASN A 91 -17.56 10.76 -1.57
CA ASN A 91 -16.77 9.54 -1.66
C ASN A 91 -17.64 8.29 -1.46
N ASN A 92 -18.57 8.29 -0.51
CA ASN A 92 -19.50 7.17 -0.33
C ASN A 92 -20.40 6.97 -1.54
N ALA A 93 -20.95 8.05 -2.12
CA ALA A 93 -21.76 7.96 -3.32
C ALA A 93 -20.97 7.44 -4.54
N LEU A 94 -19.69 7.81 -4.64
CA LEU A 94 -18.80 7.26 -5.67
C LEU A 94 -18.49 5.78 -5.42
N LEU A 95 -18.26 5.40 -4.16
CA LEU A 95 -18.00 4.01 -3.78
C LEU A 95 -19.20 3.12 -4.10
N GLU A 96 -20.43 3.57 -3.81
CA GLU A 96 -21.66 2.88 -4.17
C GLU A 96 -21.78 2.64 -5.68
N LYS A 97 -21.47 3.65 -6.50
CA LYS A 97 -21.45 3.50 -7.96
C LYS A 97 -20.42 2.48 -8.42
N ASN A 98 -19.22 2.48 -7.84
CA ASN A 98 -18.18 1.53 -8.19
C ASN A 98 -18.60 0.09 -7.83
N VAL A 99 -19.27 -0.10 -6.69
CA VAL A 99 -19.81 -1.41 -6.29
C VAL A 99 -20.87 -1.89 -7.27
N ALA A 100 -21.78 -1.03 -7.70
CA ALA A 100 -22.81 -1.38 -8.67
C ALA A 100 -22.20 -1.84 -10.01
N ILE A 101 -21.22 -1.10 -10.53
CA ILE A 101 -20.50 -1.45 -11.75
C ILE A 101 -19.75 -2.78 -11.60
N LEU A 102 -19.16 -3.03 -10.44
CA LEU A 102 -18.42 -4.26 -10.19
C LEU A 102 -19.33 -5.50 -10.17
N GLU A 103 -20.52 -5.40 -9.55
CA GLU A 103 -21.50 -6.49 -9.58
C GLU A 103 -22.06 -6.72 -10.98
N GLU A 104 -22.31 -5.66 -11.77
CA GLU A 104 -22.72 -5.80 -13.17
C GLU A 104 -21.66 -6.54 -14.01
N ASN A 105 -20.39 -6.12 -13.91
CA ASN A 105 -19.29 -6.78 -14.61
C ASN A 105 -19.15 -8.25 -14.21
N LYS A 106 -19.33 -8.56 -12.93
CA LYS A 106 -19.29 -9.93 -12.42
C LYS A 106 -20.42 -10.79 -13.01
N ALA A 107 -21.64 -10.25 -13.10
CA ALA A 107 -22.78 -10.95 -13.69
C ALA A 107 -22.54 -11.24 -15.19
N LEU A 108 -22.01 -10.27 -15.94
CA LEU A 108 -21.66 -10.45 -17.35
C LEU A 108 -20.59 -11.54 -17.54
N LEU A 109 -19.53 -11.51 -16.72
CA LEU A 109 -18.48 -12.53 -16.77
C LEU A 109 -19.00 -13.93 -16.40
N GLN A 110 -19.92 -14.03 -15.45
CA GLN A 110 -20.56 -15.31 -15.10
C GLN A 110 -21.43 -15.84 -16.25
N ALA A 111 -22.22 -14.98 -16.88
CA ALA A 111 -23.05 -15.35 -18.03
C ALA A 111 -22.20 -15.83 -19.21
N GLU A 112 -21.10 -15.14 -19.51
CA GLU A 112 -20.18 -15.54 -20.58
C GLU A 112 -19.51 -16.89 -20.28
N ASN A 113 -19.08 -17.11 -19.03
CA ASN A 113 -18.50 -18.39 -18.62
C ASN A 113 -19.49 -19.56 -18.78
N GLU A 114 -20.76 -19.37 -18.40
CA GLU A 114 -21.77 -20.41 -18.59
C GLU A 114 -22.07 -20.65 -20.07
N ARG A 115 -22.09 -19.60 -20.90
CA ARG A 115 -22.24 -19.74 -22.36
C ARG A 115 -21.09 -20.54 -22.96
N LEU A 116 -19.84 -20.19 -22.64
CA LEU A 116 -18.65 -20.88 -23.13
C LEU A 116 -18.63 -22.35 -22.67
N LYS A 117 -19.04 -22.60 -21.42
CA LYS A 117 -19.15 -23.96 -20.88
C LYS A 117 -20.21 -24.79 -21.62
N ALA A 118 -21.36 -24.21 -21.93
CA ALA A 118 -22.40 -24.87 -22.73
C ALA A 118 -21.91 -25.16 -24.17
N GLU A 119 -21.20 -24.22 -24.79
CA GLU A 119 -20.62 -24.40 -26.12
C GLU A 119 -19.57 -25.54 -26.13
N ILE A 120 -18.67 -25.57 -25.15
CA ILE A 120 -17.69 -26.66 -24.98
C ILE A 120 -18.40 -28.01 -24.80
N GLN A 121 -19.48 -28.07 -24.02
CA GLN A 121 -20.27 -29.29 -23.82
C GLN A 121 -20.95 -29.76 -25.11
N ALA A 122 -21.53 -28.84 -25.88
CA ALA A 122 -22.15 -29.15 -27.18
C ALA A 122 -21.13 -29.69 -28.18
N LEU A 123 -19.95 -29.06 -28.29
CA LEU A 123 -18.86 -29.51 -29.16
C LEU A 123 -18.36 -30.91 -28.77
N LYS A 124 -18.19 -31.19 -27.47
CA LYS A 124 -17.82 -32.52 -26.97
C LYS A 124 -18.88 -33.59 -27.28
N SER A 125 -20.16 -33.22 -27.22
CA SER A 125 -21.26 -34.16 -27.51
C SER A 125 -21.35 -34.49 -29.00
N SER A 126 -21.16 -33.48 -29.86
CA SER A 126 -21.11 -33.65 -31.31
C SER A 126 -19.93 -34.50 -31.77
N SER A 127 -18.73 -34.31 -31.18
CA SER A 127 -17.57 -35.14 -31.52
C SER A 127 -17.72 -36.59 -31.06
N ALA A 128 -18.36 -36.82 -29.91
CA ALA A 128 -18.68 -38.16 -29.43
C ALA A 128 -19.71 -38.90 -30.32
N GLN A 129 -20.69 -38.18 -30.88
CA GLN A 129 -21.65 -38.75 -31.84
C GLN A 129 -21.01 -39.09 -33.18
N SER A 130 -20.15 -38.21 -33.71
CA SER A 130 -19.37 -38.49 -34.92
C SER A 130 -18.43 -39.69 -34.76
N ALA A 131 -17.81 -39.87 -33.58
CA ALA A 131 -16.98 -41.04 -33.30
C ALA A 131 -17.77 -42.36 -33.20
N ARG A 132 -19.04 -42.31 -32.77
CA ARG A 132 -19.91 -43.50 -32.59
C ARG A 132 -20.55 -43.96 -33.90
N ALA A 133 -20.79 -43.05 -34.84
CA ALA A 133 -21.33 -43.36 -36.17
C ALA A 133 -20.33 -44.07 -37.11
N ILE A 134 -19.05 -44.17 -36.74
CA ILE A 134 -17.99 -44.81 -37.54
C ILE A 134 -17.72 -46.26 -37.09
N GLN A 135 -18.47 -46.82 -36.14
CA GLN A 135 -18.37 -48.26 -35.84
C GLN A 135 -18.94 -49.09 -37.02
N PRO A 136 -18.18 -50.01 -37.63
CA PRO A 136 -18.61 -50.72 -38.83
C PRO A 136 -19.76 -51.68 -38.51
N SER A 137 -20.84 -51.57 -39.29
CA SER A 137 -21.94 -52.54 -39.33
C SER A 137 -21.38 -53.95 -39.53
N GLN A 138 -21.68 -54.88 -38.60
CA GLN A 138 -21.29 -56.28 -38.74
C GLN A 138 -21.82 -56.85 -40.07
N PRO A 139 -21.01 -57.62 -40.81
CA PRO A 139 -21.48 -58.22 -42.06
C PRO A 139 -22.44 -59.38 -41.73
N THR A 140 -23.69 -59.24 -42.18
CA THR A 140 -24.66 -60.34 -42.25
C THR A 140 -24.08 -61.49 -43.08
N GLN A 141 -23.87 -62.65 -42.44
CA GLN A 141 -23.42 -63.84 -43.15
C GLN A 141 -24.53 -64.39 -44.06
N PRO A 142 -24.20 -64.81 -45.29
CA PRO A 142 -25.17 -65.45 -46.16
C PRO A 142 -25.41 -66.88 -45.68
N SER A 143 -26.68 -67.24 -45.53
CA SER A 143 -27.13 -68.58 -45.18
C SER A 143 -26.87 -69.51 -46.36
N THR A 144 -25.92 -70.43 -46.23
CA THR A 144 -25.68 -71.48 -47.22
C THR A 144 -26.57 -72.69 -46.94
N ARG A 145 -27.28 -73.15 -47.98
CA ARG A 145 -28.05 -74.40 -48.02
C ARG A 145 -27.21 -75.50 -48.67
#